data_AF-A0A376LTC0-F1
#
_entry.id   AF-A0A376LTC0-F1
#
_cell.length_a   1.000
_cell.length_b   1.000
_cell.length_c   1.000
_cell.angle_alpha   90.00
_cell.angle_beta   90.00
_cell.angle_gamma   90.00
#
_symmetry.space_group_name_H-M   'P 1'
#
loop_
_entity.id
_entity.type
_entity.pdbx_description
1 polymer ?
#
loop_
_entity_poly.entity_id
_entity_poly.type
_entity_poly.pdbx_seq_one_letter_code
_entity_poly.pdbx_strand_id
1 'polypeptide(L)'
;MNQAADDLNQRLQDLKERTRVTNTEQLVFIAALNISYELAQEKAKTRDYAASMEQRIRMLQQTIEQALLEQGRITEKTNQNFE
;
A
#
# COMPACT_ATOMS: atom_id res chain seq x y z
N MET A 1 1.25 18.01 17.56
CA MET A 1 -0.19 18.20 17.82
C MET A 1 -0.81 19.28 16.94
N ASN A 2 -0.14 20.42 16.75
CA ASN A 2 -0.67 21.54 15.94
C ASN A 2 -1.17 21.11 14.56
N GLN A 3 -0.39 20.34 13.79
CA GLN A 3 -0.79 19.88 12.46
C GLN A 3 -2.11 19.08 12.42
N ALA A 4 -2.36 18.23 13.42
CA ALA A 4 -3.58 17.42 13.48
C ALA A 4 -4.80 18.28 13.88
N ALA A 5 -4.59 19.28 14.73
CA ALA A 5 -5.62 20.25 15.08
C ALA A 5 -5.95 21.17 13.90
N ASP A 6 -4.94 21.61 13.15
CA ASP A 6 -5.10 22.44 11.95
C ASP A 6 -5.83 21.67 10.84
N ASP A 7 -5.47 20.39 10.62
CA ASP A 7 -6.16 19.52 9.66
C ASP A 7 -7.63 19.29 10.05
N LEU A 8 -7.91 19.02 11.33
CA LEU A 8 -9.27 18.87 11.81
C LEU A 8 -10.07 20.17 11.65
N ASN A 9 -9.48 21.32 11.99
CA ASN A 9 -10.14 22.62 11.83
C ASN A 9 -10.48 22.91 10.37
N GLN A 10 -9.55 22.65 9.44
CA GLN A 10 -9.79 22.83 8.01
C GLN A 10 -10.92 21.91 7.53
N ARG A 11 -10.89 20.62 7.90
CA ARG A 11 -11.93 19.65 7.54
C ARG A 11 -13.30 20.05 8.07
N LEU A 12 -13.40 20.57 9.29
CA LEU A 12 -14.66 21.04 9.86
C LEU A 12 -15.20 22.27 9.12
N GLN A 13 -14.32 23.20 8.73
CA GLN A 13 -14.68 24.38 7.94
C GLN A 13 -15.19 24.00 6.55
N ASP A 14 -14.47 23.11 5.84
CA ASP A 14 -14.87 22.60 4.54
C ASP A 14 -16.20 21.84 4.60
N LEU A 15 -16.39 21.03 5.66
CA LEU A 15 -17.63 20.28 5.87
C LEU A 15 -18.82 21.21 6.11
N LYS A 16 -18.62 22.26 6.91
CA LYS A 16 -19.63 23.31 7.17
C LYS A 16 -20.05 24.00 5.88
N GLU A 17 -19.10 24.38 5.03
CA GLU A 17 -19.36 25.04 3.74
C GLU A 17 -20.11 24.12 2.76
N ARG A 18 -19.72 22.83 2.68
CA ARG A 18 -20.30 21.87 1.74
C ARG A 18 -21.68 21.37 2.15
N THR A 19 -21.91 21.14 3.43
CA THR A 19 -23.14 20.49 3.94
C THR A 19 -24.16 21.47 4.51
N ARG A 20 -23.77 22.73 4.74
CA ARG A 20 -24.56 23.77 5.44
C ARG A 20 -24.93 23.38 6.89
N VAL A 21 -24.37 22.31 7.43
CA VAL A 21 -24.55 21.92 8.83
C VAL A 21 -23.80 22.93 9.70
N THR A 22 -24.50 23.55 10.65
CA THR A 22 -23.93 24.56 11.56
C THR A 22 -23.64 24.02 12.95
N ASN A 23 -24.22 22.87 13.32
CA ASN A 23 -23.99 22.23 14.60
C ASN A 23 -22.58 21.62 14.63
N THR A 24 -21.73 22.15 15.51
CA THR A 24 -20.33 21.75 15.65
C THR A 24 -20.18 20.29 16.06
N GLU A 25 -21.04 19.79 16.94
CA GLU A 25 -21.00 18.39 17.38
C GLU A 25 -21.29 17.44 16.23
N GLN A 26 -22.30 17.74 15.41
CA GLN A 26 -22.62 16.96 14.21
C GLN A 26 -21.47 17.00 13.18
N LEU A 27 -20.86 18.16 12.97
CA LEU A 27 -19.70 18.29 12.08
C LEU A 27 -18.53 17.43 12.56
N VAL A 28 -18.27 17.40 13.87
CA VAL A 28 -17.22 16.57 14.48
C VAL A 28 -17.50 15.08 14.30
N PHE A 29 -18.75 14.63 14.50
CA PHE A 29 -19.12 13.23 14.26
C PHE A 29 -18.90 12.82 12.80
N ILE A 30 -19.31 13.67 11.84
CA ILE A 30 -19.11 13.41 10.41
C ILE A 30 -17.62 13.41 10.07
N ALA A 31 -16.83 14.35 10.59
CA ALA A 31 -15.39 14.38 10.38
C ALA A 31 -14.70 13.12 10.94
N ALA A 32 -15.08 12.66 12.13
CA ALA A 32 -14.56 11.44 12.73
C ALA A 32 -14.88 10.19 11.89
N LEU A 33 -16.10 10.09 11.34
CA LEU A 33 -16.49 9.01 10.43
C LEU A 33 -15.67 9.05 9.14
N ASN A 34 -15.51 10.22 8.53
CA ASN A 34 -14.72 10.39 7.31
C ASN A 34 -13.25 10.00 7.53
N ILE A 35 -12.63 10.47 8.62
CA ILE A 35 -11.24 10.12 8.96
C ILE A 35 -11.09 8.62 9.21
N SER A 36 -12.06 8.00 9.90
CA SER A 36 -12.04 6.55 10.15
C SER A 36 -12.13 5.75 8.84
N TYR A 37 -12.96 6.22 7.91
CA TYR A 37 -13.09 5.62 6.59
C TYR A 37 -11.84 5.81 5.72
N GLU A 38 -11.25 7.02 5.71
CA GLU A 38 -9.98 7.30 5.03
C GLU A 38 -8.85 6.42 5.57
N LEU A 39 -8.74 6.28 6.90
CA LEU A 39 -7.75 5.41 7.53
C LEU A 39 -7.95 3.93 7.15
N ALA A 40 -9.20 3.46 7.11
CA ALA A 40 -9.50 2.09 6.68
C ALA A 40 -9.10 1.86 5.21
N GLN A 41 -9.38 2.82 4.32
CA GLN A 41 -8.94 2.76 2.94
C GLN A 41 -7.41 2.76 2.82
N GLU A 42 -6.71 3.60 3.58
CA GLU A 42 -5.25 3.70 3.48
C GLU A 42 -4.56 2.43 4.00
N LYS A 43 -5.13 1.81 5.05
CA LYS A 43 -4.70 0.48 5.51
C LYS A 43 -4.93 -0.60 4.44
N ALA A 44 -6.06 -0.56 3.74
CA ALA A 44 -6.35 -1.49 2.64
C ALA A 44 -5.34 -1.33 1.50
N LYS A 45 -5.09 -0.10 1.04
CA LYS A 45 -4.07 0.18 0.01
C LYS A 45 -2.68 -0.31 0.42
N THR A 46 -2.29 -0.08 1.67
CA THR A 46 -0.99 -0.54 2.21
C THR A 46 -0.89 -2.07 2.15
N ARG A 47 -1.97 -2.77 2.53
CA ARG A 47 -2.03 -4.24 2.45
C ARG A 47 -1.94 -4.74 1.01
N ASP A 48 -2.69 -4.13 0.10
CA ASP A 48 -2.70 -4.52 -1.31
C ASP A 48 -1.33 -4.28 -1.97
N TYR A 49 -0.68 -3.16 -1.62
CA TYR A 49 0.68 -2.87 -2.04
C TYR A 49 1.67 -3.93 -1.54
N ALA A 50 1.61 -4.27 -0.24
CA ALA A 50 2.47 -5.29 0.34
C ALA A 50 2.28 -6.66 -0.35
N ALA A 51 1.03 -7.07 -0.58
CA ALA A 51 0.71 -8.32 -1.29
C ALA A 51 1.25 -8.32 -2.73
N SER A 52 1.11 -7.21 -3.45
CA SER A 52 1.65 -7.05 -4.81
C SER A 52 3.18 -7.14 -4.82
N MET A 53 3.86 -6.48 -3.88
CA MET A 53 5.32 -6.56 -3.77
C MET A 53 5.78 -7.98 -3.44
N GLU A 54 5.09 -8.67 -2.54
CA GLU A 54 5.41 -10.05 -2.18
C GLU A 54 5.29 -11.00 -3.39
N GLN A 55 4.26 -10.84 -4.21
CA GLN A 55 4.13 -11.58 -5.47
C GLN A 55 5.29 -11.27 -6.44
N ARG A 56 5.68 -10.00 -6.56
CA ARG A 56 6.80 -9.61 -7.42
C ARG A 56 8.13 -10.19 -6.93
N ILE A 57 8.37 -10.19 -5.61
CA ILE A 57 9.56 -10.80 -5.01
C ILE A 57 9.59 -12.30 -5.30
N ARG A 58 8.47 -13.00 -5.14
CA ARG A 58 8.38 -14.43 -5.48
C ARG A 58 8.70 -14.71 -6.94
N MET A 59 8.17 -13.90 -7.87
CA MET A 59 8.48 -14.05 -9.30
C MET A 59 9.98 -13.84 -9.58
N LEU A 60 10.60 -12.84 -8.95
CA LEU A 60 12.03 -12.60 -9.10
C LEU A 60 12.87 -13.77 -8.54
N GLN A 61 12.50 -14.30 -7.38
CA GLN A 61 13.16 -15.48 -6.79
C GLN A 61 13.07 -16.69 -7.73
N GLN A 62 11.88 -17.00 -8.25
CA GLN A 62 11.70 -18.08 -9.21
C GLN A 62 12.52 -17.86 -10.48
N THR A 63 12.56 -16.64 -10.99
CA THR A 63 13.35 -16.31 -12.20
C THR A 63 14.84 -16.53 -11.96
N ILE A 64 15.35 -16.15 -10.79
CA ILE A 64 16.76 -16.36 -10.41
C ILE A 64 17.05 -17.86 -10.28
N GLU A 65 16.20 -18.61 -9.60
CA GLU A 65 16.35 -20.07 -9.44
C GLU A 65 16.38 -20.78 -10.80
N GLN A 66 15.48 -20.42 -11.72
CA GLN A 66 15.46 -20.98 -13.08
C GLN A 66 16.74 -20.64 -13.86
N ALA A 67 17.23 -19.42 -13.76
CA ALA A 67 18.49 -19.02 -14.41
C ALA A 67 19.69 -19.82 -13.87
N LEU A 68 19.75 -20.04 -12.55
CA LEU A 68 20.81 -20.83 -11.92
C LEU A 68 20.75 -22.31 -12.32
N LEU A 69 19.56 -22.91 -12.36
CA LEU A 69 19.36 -24.29 -12.82
C LEU A 69 19.80 -24.47 -14.28
N GLU A 70 19.43 -23.53 -15.14
CA GLU A 70 19.82 -23.57 -16.55
C GLU A 70 21.34 -23.41 -16.72
N GLN A 71 21.97 -22.52 -15.95
CA GLN A 71 23.42 -22.37 -15.94
C GLN A 71 24.14 -23.63 -15.48
N GLY A 72 23.65 -24.29 -14.42
CA GLY A 72 24.19 -25.57 -13.95
C GLY A 72 24.13 -26.64 -15.04
N ARG A 73 22.96 -26.78 -15.69
CA ARG A 73 22.75 -27.73 -16.79
C ARG A 73 23.66 -27.47 -17.99
N ILE A 74 23.89 -26.21 -18.36
CA ILE A 74 24.81 -25.83 -19.45
C ILE A 74 26.25 -26.21 -19.08
N THR A 75 26.66 -25.95 -17.84
CA THR A 75 28.01 -26.26 -17.35
C THR A 75 28.28 -27.76 -17.34
N GLU A 76 27.34 -28.57 -16.85
CA GLU A 76 27.45 -30.03 -16.83
C GLU A 76 27.57 -30.64 -18.24
N LYS A 77 26.72 -30.20 -19.17
CA LYS A 77 26.79 -30.64 -20.58
C LYS A 77 28.11 -30.28 -21.25
N THR A 78 28.65 -29.12 -20.91
CA THR A 78 29.93 -28.67 -21.44
C THR A 78 31.05 -29.59 -20.98
N ASN A 79 31.09 -29.96 -19.70
CA ASN A 79 32.08 -30.89 -19.16
C ASN A 79 31.98 -32.30 -19.77
N GLN A 80 30.77 -32.83 -19.99
CA GLN A 80 30.56 -34.13 -20.65
C GLN A 80 31.07 -34.19 -22.09
N ASN A 81 31.13 -33.05 -22.80
CA ASN A 81 31.65 -33.00 -24.17
C ASN A 81 33.19 -32.93 -24.22
N PHE A 82 33.85 -32.68 -23.08
CA PHE A 82 35.30 -32.56 -22.96
C PHE A 82 35.97 -33.80 -22.34
N GLU A 83 35.20 -34.74 -21.78
CA GLU A 83 35.65 -36.10 -21.38
C GLU A 83 35.47 -37.10 -22.54
#